data_AF-A0A0F9R4N8-F1
#
_entry.id   AF-A0A0F9R4N8-F1
#
_cell.length_a   1.000
_cell.length_b   1.000
_cell.length_c   1.000
_cell.angle_alpha   90.00
_cell.angle_beta   90.00
_cell.angle_gamma   90.00
#
_symmetry.space_group_name_H-M   'P 1'
#
loop_
_entity.id
_entity.type
_entity.pdbx_description
1 polymer ?
#
loop_
_entity_poly.entity_id
_entity_poly.type
_entity_poly.pdbx_seq_one_letter_code
_entity_poly.pdbx_strand_id
1 'polypeptide(L)' 'MVIPLRVENDEKKAVQLRKRRGIGALYGTIPFIIDRIQQYIDVGAEEIIFSGILPKLELFVQVKEEIISAFS' A
#
# COMPACT_ATOMS: atom_id res chain seq x y z
N MET A 1 7.57 10.64 -2.93
CA MET A 1 8.20 9.30 -3.11
C MET A 1 7.25 8.35 -3.84
N VAL A 2 7.71 7.56 -4.83
CA VAL A 2 6.86 6.61 -5.55
C VAL A 2 6.96 5.21 -4.94
N ILE A 3 5.84 4.64 -4.47
CA ILE A 3 5.81 3.36 -3.76
C ILE A 3 4.85 2.39 -4.45
N PRO A 4 5.26 1.15 -4.75
CA PRO A 4 4.35 0.18 -5.32
C PRO A 4 3.32 -0.30 -4.28
N LEU A 5 2.04 -0.28 -4.65
CA LEU A 5 0.90 -0.69 -3.82
C LEU A 5 0.15 -1.87 -4.44
N ARG A 6 -0.21 -2.85 -3.63
CA ARG A 6 -1.09 -3.96 -4.00
C ARG A 6 -1.77 -4.54 -2.77
N VAL A 7 -3.09 -4.50 -2.76
CA VAL A 7 -3.89 -5.22 -1.77
C VAL A 7 -3.78 -6.71 -2.04
N GLU A 8 -3.32 -7.47 -1.04
CA GLU A 8 -3.18 -8.92 -1.09
C GLU A 8 -3.52 -9.49 0.29
N ASN A 9 -4.69 -10.12 0.39
CA ASN A 9 -5.21 -10.63 1.67
C ASN A 9 -4.55 -11.95 2.10
N ASP A 10 -3.87 -12.64 1.18
CA ASP A 10 -3.07 -13.83 1.50
C ASP A 10 -1.68 -13.39 1.99
N GLU A 11 -1.46 -13.43 3.30
CA GLU A 11 -0.21 -12.98 3.92
C GLU A 11 1.02 -13.74 3.38
N LYS A 12 0.88 -15.04 3.04
CA LYS A 12 2.01 -15.80 2.49
C LYS A 12 2.40 -15.24 1.12
N LYS A 13 1.43 -14.90 0.28
CA LYS A 13 1.69 -14.25 -1.02
C LYS A 13 2.23 -12.83 -0.84
N ALA A 14 1.65 -12.06 0.08
CA ALA A 14 2.10 -10.70 0.39
C ALA A 14 3.58 -10.67 0.79
N VAL A 15 4.00 -11.57 1.69
CA VAL A 15 5.41 -11.70 2.11
C VAL A 15 6.32 -12.06 0.93
N GLN A 16 5.91 -13.01 0.07
CA GLN A 16 6.71 -13.36 -1.12
C GLN A 16 6.85 -12.18 -2.09
N LEU A 17 5.77 -11.43 -2.31
CA LEU A 17 5.78 -10.24 -3.16
C LEU A 17 6.70 -9.16 -2.58
N ARG A 18 6.65 -8.91 -1.26
CA ARG A 18 7.55 -7.98 -0.56
C ARG A 18 9.01 -8.39 -0.70
N LYS A 19 9.32 -9.68 -0.51
CA LYS A 19 10.69 -10.22 -0.70
C LYS A 19 11.21 -10.00 -2.12
N ARG A 20 10.35 -10.18 -3.14
CA ARG A 20 10.73 -10.03 -4.54
C ARG A 20 10.93 -8.56 -4.95
N ARG A 21 10.10 -7.64 -4.45
CA ARG A 21 10.10 -6.24 -4.89
C ARG A 21 10.92 -5.32 -4.00
N GLY A 22 11.12 -5.69 -2.74
CA GLY A 22 11.81 -4.91 -1.72
C GLY A 22 10.88 -4.55 -0.56
N ILE A 23 11.48 -4.39 0.62
CA ILE A 23 10.78 -4.13 1.91
C ILE A 23 9.99 -2.81 1.89
N GLY A 24 10.30 -1.90 0.97
CA GLY A 24 9.58 -0.64 0.80
C GLY A 24 8.21 -0.78 0.13
N ALA A 25 7.88 -1.94 -0.45
CA ALA A 25 6.61 -2.15 -1.16
C ALA A 25 5.41 -2.32 -0.20
N LEU A 26 4.29 -1.69 -0.55
CA LEU A 26 3.02 -1.74 0.19
C LEU A 26 2.16 -2.92 -0.32
N TYR A 27 2.63 -4.14 -0.04
CA TYR A 27 1.94 -5.37 -0.43
C TYR A 27 1.45 -6.13 0.81
N GLY A 28 0.13 -6.18 0.97
CA GLY A 28 -0.52 -6.85 2.09
C GLY A 28 -1.98 -6.46 2.23
N THR A 29 -2.54 -6.72 3.40
CA THR A 29 -3.90 -6.30 3.76
C THR A 29 -3.98 -4.78 3.87
N ILE A 30 -5.20 -4.25 3.85
CA ILE A 30 -5.44 -2.81 4.03
C ILE A 30 -4.88 -2.29 5.36
N PRO A 31 -5.13 -2.94 6.52
CA PRO A 31 -4.52 -2.52 7.79
C PRO A 31 -2.99 -2.46 7.73
N PHE A 32 -2.35 -3.47 7.12
CA PHE A 32 -0.90 -3.48 6.95
C PHE A 32 -0.41 -2.29 6.11
N ILE A 33 -1.12 -1.95 5.03
CA ILE A 33 -0.76 -0.84 4.16
C ILE A 33 -0.90 0.50 4.90
N ILE A 34 -2.00 0.70 5.64
CA ILE A 34 -2.23 1.90 6.46
C ILE A 34 -1.11 2.06 7.50
N ASP A 35 -0.83 1.01 8.29
CA ASP A 35 0.24 1.05 9.31
C ASP A 35 1.58 1.43 8.69
N ARG A 36 1.87 0.92 7.48
CA ARG A 36 3.13 1.19 6.80
C ARG A 36 3.20 2.60 6.22
N ILE A 37 2.07 3.14 5.73
CA ILE A 37 1.98 4.54 5.30
C ILE A 37 2.21 5.47 6.51
N GLN A 38 1.58 5.17 7.66
CA GLN A 38 1.79 5.94 8.89
C GLN A 38 3.27 5.99 9.26
N GLN A 39 3.98 4.85 9.19
CA GLN A 39 5.43 4.83 9.44
C GLN A 39 6.24 5.69 8.49
N TYR A 40 5.82 5.87 7.23
CA TYR A 40 6.47 6.81 6.32
C TYR A 40 6.18 8.26 6.70
N ILE A 41 4.94 8.56 7.09
CA ILE A 41 4.54 9.90 7.55
C ILE A 41 5.32 10.27 8.82
N ASP A 42 5.43 9.34 9.78
CA ASP A 42 6.13 9.55 11.07
C ASP A 42 7.62 9.88 10.89
N VAL A 43 8.25 9.42 9.79
CA VAL A 43 9.64 9.76 9.46
C VAL A 43 9.77 10.98 8.53
N GLY A 44 8.67 11.70 8.29
CA GLY A 44 8.65 12.97 7.56
C GLY A 44 8.34 12.86 6.06
N ALA A 45 7.66 11.80 5.59
CA ALA A 45 7.21 11.75 4.21
C ALA A 45 6.08 12.77 3.96
N GLU A 46 6.40 13.84 3.23
CA GLU A 46 5.43 14.89 2.86
C GLU A 46 4.53 14.47 1.68
N GLU A 47 5.05 13.65 0.76
CA GLU A 47 4.29 13.20 -0.40
C GLU A 47 4.59 11.73 -0.74
N ILE A 48 3.53 10.93 -0.83
CA ILE A 48 3.57 9.54 -1.23
C ILE A 48 2.71 9.36 -2.48
N ILE A 49 3.35 8.91 -3.56
CA ILE A 49 2.71 8.60 -4.83
C ILE A 49 2.63 7.08 -4.95
N PHE A 50 1.43 6.53 -5.03
CA PHE A 50 1.26 5.10 -5.24
C PHE A 50 1.49 4.73 -6.70
N SER A 51 2.29 3.70 -6.93
CA SER A 51 2.45 3.06 -8.24
C SER A 51 1.90 1.64 -8.18
N GLY A 52 1.45 1.12 -9.31
CA GLY A 52 0.86 -0.19 -9.36
C GLY A 52 -0.22 -0.22 -10.41
N ILE A 53 -0.24 -1.30 -11.18
CA ILE A 53 -1.37 -1.55 -12.07
C ILE A 53 -2.50 -2.01 -11.14
N LEU A 54 -3.48 -1.14 -10.91
CA LEU A 54 -4.79 -1.52 -10.37
C LEU A 54 -5.66 -1.87 -11.59
N PRO A 55 -5.68 -3.13 -12.06
CA PRO A 55 -6.34 -3.47 -13.31
C PRO A 55 -7.88 -3.36 -13.22
N LYS A 56 -8.43 -3.16 -12.03
CA LYS A 56 -9.87 -3.16 -11.75
C LYS A 56 -10.29 -1.88 -11.03
N LEU A 57 -11.41 -1.30 -11.47
CA LEU A 57 -12.01 -0.12 -10.85
C LEU A 57 -12.34 -0.35 -9.37
N GLU A 58 -12.82 -1.54 -9.02
CA GLU A 58 -13.13 -1.91 -7.63
C GLU A 58 -11.93 -1.73 -6.69
N LEU A 59 -10.73 -2.12 -7.14
CA LEU A 59 -9.52 -1.96 -6.35
C LEU A 59 -9.12 -0.49 -6.21
N PHE A 60 -9.40 0.34 -7.22
CA PHE A 60 -9.17 1.77 -7.12
C PHE A 60 -10.12 2.43 -6.11
N VAL A 61 -11.41 2.09 -6.15
CA VAL A 61 -12.40 2.56 -5.18
C VAL A 61 -11.99 2.11 -3.78
N GLN A 62 -11.59 0.84 -3.62
CA GLN A 62 -11.14 0.30 -2.35
C GLN A 62 -9.95 1.07 -1.77
N VAL A 63 -8.92 1.34 -2.57
CA VAL A 63 -7.76 2.14 -2.13
C VAL A 63 -8.19 3.56 -1.74
N LYS A 64 -9.09 4.18 -2.51
CA LYS A 64 -9.58 5.53 -2.22
C LYS A 64 -10.39 5.57 -0.92
N GLU A 65 -11.35 4.67 -0.76
CA GLU A 65 -12.27 4.68 0.37
C GLU A 65 -11.63 4.19 1.66
N GLU A 66 -10.81 3.14 1.61
CA GLU A 66 -10.27 2.53 2.82
C GLU A 66 -8.87 3.05 3.19
N ILE A 67 -7.99 3.31 2.22
CA ILE A 67 -6.61 3.72 2.49
C ILE A 67 -6.48 5.23 2.53
N ILE A 68 -6.91 5.94 1.48
CA ILE A 68 -6.75 7.40 1.42
C ILE A 68 -7.60 8.11 2.49
N SER A 69 -8.84 7.68 2.69
CA SER A 69 -9.71 8.27 3.72
C SER A 69 -9.19 8.07 5.15
N ALA A 70 -8.28 7.12 5.39
CA ALA A 70 -7.70 6.91 6.72
C ALA A 70 -6.71 8.03 7.14
N PHE A 71 -6.24 8.84 6.18
CA PHE A 71 -5.26 9.92 6.40
C PHE A 71 -5.82 11.31 6.05
N SER A 72 -7.13 11.43 5.79
CA SER A 72 -7.80 12.68 5.43
C SER A 72 -8.54 13.32 6.61
#